data_AF-A0A925DI80-F1
#
_entry.id   AF-A0A925DI80-F1
#
_cell.length_a   1.000
_cell.length_b   1.000
_cell.length_c   1.000
_cell.angle_alpha   90.00
_cell.angle_beta   90.00
_cell.angle_gamma   90.00
#
_symmetry.space_group_name_H-M   'P 1'
#
loop_
_entity.id
_entity.type
_entity.pdbx_description
1 polymer ?
#
loop_
_entity_poly.entity_id
_entity_poly.type
_entity_poly.pdbx_seq_one_letter_code
_entity_poly.pdbx_strand_id
1 'polypeptide(L)'
;MSHSFAEILAHLAATPLAGLALTLLAYQIALALYARAKFHPLVNPVAISIAIVITVLVASGTSYATYFDSARFIHFLLGPATVALAIPLYQQIEKLKRNWFALLSATLVGASAAIAVAMGAGWLLGASRATIMSLAPKAV
;
A
#
# COMPACT_ATOMS: atom_id res chain seq x y z
N MET A 1 -25.97 -1.50 16.50
CA MET A 1 -25.05 -2.50 17.08
C MET A 1 -23.69 -1.84 17.21
N SER A 2 -23.35 -1.32 18.39
CA SER A 2 -22.07 -0.68 18.66
C SER A 2 -21.06 -1.73 19.13
N HIS A 3 -20.31 -2.33 18.21
CA HIS A 3 -19.13 -3.08 18.60
C HIS A 3 -18.16 -2.12 19.29
N SER A 4 -17.81 -2.40 20.54
CA SER A 4 -16.80 -1.63 21.25
C SER A 4 -15.45 -1.80 20.53
N PHE A 5 -14.65 -0.74 20.41
CA PHE A 5 -13.33 -0.80 19.80
C PHE A 5 -12.46 -1.93 20.38
N ALA A 6 -12.65 -2.23 21.67
CA ALA A 6 -12.03 -3.35 22.36
C ALA A 6 -12.41 -4.72 21.78
N GLU A 7 -13.65 -4.92 21.33
CA GLU A 7 -14.11 -6.17 20.71
C GLU A 7 -13.48 -6.37 19.32
N ILE A 8 -13.31 -5.30 18.54
CA ILE A 8 -12.64 -5.33 17.24
C ILE A 8 -11.16 -5.71 17.42
N LEU A 9 -10.49 -5.09 18.39
CA LEU A 9 -9.11 -5.43 18.75
C LEU A 9 -8.98 -6.87 19.22
N ALA A 10 -9.90 -7.36 20.07
CA ALA A 10 -9.90 -8.73 20.54
C ALA A 10 -10.11 -9.74 19.39
N HIS A 11 -11.00 -9.44 18.44
CA HIS A 11 -11.24 -10.29 17.27
C HIS A 11 -10.05 -10.31 16.31
N LEU A 12 -9.40 -9.16 16.07
CA LEU A 12 -8.18 -9.08 15.25
C LEU A 12 -6.95 -9.72 15.93
N ALA A 13 -6.88 -9.67 17.27
CA ALA A 13 -5.83 -10.36 18.02
C ALA A 13 -6.03 -11.88 18.03
N ALA A 14 -7.29 -12.34 17.92
CA ALA A 14 -7.65 -13.76 17.87
C ALA A 14 -7.50 -14.38 16.47
N THR A 15 -7.45 -13.59 15.39
CA THR A 15 -7.15 -14.12 14.05
C THR A 15 -5.72 -14.65 13.97
N PRO A 16 -5.45 -15.69 13.15
CA PRO A 16 -4.11 -16.23 12.99
C PRO A 16 -3.15 -15.12 12.55
N LEU A 17 -2.24 -14.68 13.42
CA LEU A 17 -1.33 -13.54 13.14
C LEU A 17 -0.17 -13.90 12.20
N ALA A 18 -0.23 -15.06 11.54
CA ALA A 18 0.85 -15.57 10.71
C ALA A 18 1.16 -14.65 9.52
N GLY A 19 0.14 -14.13 8.82
CA GLY A 19 0.34 -13.17 7.73
C GLY A 19 0.89 -11.84 8.21
N LEU A 20 0.43 -11.35 9.37
CA LEU A 20 1.00 -10.16 10.02
C LEU A 20 2.49 -10.36 10.33
N ALA A 21 2.84 -11.45 11.00
CA ALA A 21 4.22 -11.78 11.35
C ALA A 21 5.10 -11.92 10.11
N LEU A 22 4.60 -12.61 9.08
CA LEU A 22 5.29 -12.74 7.79
C LEU A 22 5.59 -11.38 7.17
N THR A 23 4.60 -10.48 7.12
CA THR A 23 4.78 -9.13 6.54
C THR A 23 5.79 -8.30 7.33
N LEU A 24 5.73 -8.34 8.67
CA LEU A 24 6.67 -7.61 9.52
C LEU A 24 8.10 -8.16 9.40
N LEU A 25 8.26 -9.49 9.37
CA LEU A 25 9.56 -10.13 9.19
C LEU A 25 10.14 -9.85 7.81
N ALA A 26 9.34 -9.95 6.75
CA ALA A 26 9.74 -9.62 5.39
C ALA A 26 10.22 -8.16 5.29
N TYR A 27 9.46 -7.24 5.90
CA TYR A 27 9.84 -5.82 5.96
C TYR A 27 11.11 -5.57 6.75
N GLN A 28 11.30 -6.26 7.89
CA GLN A 28 12.51 -6.11 8.68
C GLN A 28 13.76 -6.62 7.94
N ILE A 29 13.64 -7.74 7.22
CA ILE A 29 14.71 -8.26 6.34
C ILE A 29 15.00 -7.25 5.24
N ALA A 30 13.96 -6.75 4.57
CA ALA A 30 14.10 -5.77 3.49
C ALA A 30 14.76 -4.46 3.96
N LEU A 31 14.40 -3.97 5.15
CA LEU A 31 15.06 -2.83 5.78
C LEU A 31 16.53 -3.10 6.11
N ALA A 32 16.85 -4.29 6.60
CA ALA A 32 18.23 -4.66 6.89
C ALA A 32 19.08 -4.73 5.60
N LEU A 33 18.48 -5.16 4.48
CA LEU A 33 19.11 -5.11 3.17
C LEU A 33 19.28 -3.67 2.67
N TYR A 34 18.26 -2.83 2.82
CA TYR A 34 18.31 -1.41 2.44
C TYR A 34 19.39 -0.64 3.22
N ALA A 35 19.51 -0.89 4.51
CA ALA A 35 20.56 -0.32 5.35
C ALA A 35 21.96 -0.81 4.94
N ARG A 36 22.13 -2.12 4.67
CA ARG A 36 23.40 -2.67 4.15
C ARG A 36 23.77 -2.09 2.79
N ALA A 37 22.77 -1.78 1.96
CA ALA A 37 22.94 -1.09 0.69
C ALA A 37 23.14 0.43 0.83
N LYS A 38 23.39 0.95 2.04
CA LYS A 38 23.59 2.39 2.31
C LYS A 38 22.43 3.25 1.81
N PHE A 39 21.19 2.77 1.99
CA PHE A 39 19.97 3.47 1.58
C PHE A 39 19.86 3.71 0.06
N HIS A 40 20.49 2.84 -0.75
CA HIS A 40 20.45 2.94 -2.19
C HIS A 40 19.01 2.88 -2.75
N PRO A 41 18.53 3.87 -3.54
CA PRO A 41 17.13 3.97 -3.96
C PRO A 41 16.57 2.74 -4.68
N LEU A 42 17.42 1.96 -5.38
CA LEU A 42 16.99 0.73 -6.04
C LEU A 42 16.62 -0.40 -5.06
N VAL A 43 17.06 -0.34 -3.81
CA VAL A 43 16.81 -1.37 -2.78
C VAL A 43 15.58 -0.98 -1.97
N ASN A 44 14.43 -0.81 -2.64
CA ASN A 44 13.20 -0.36 -2.00
C ASN A 44 12.67 -1.43 -1.01
N PRO A 45 12.60 -1.14 0.30
CA PRO A 45 12.17 -2.11 1.30
C PRO A 45 10.76 -2.66 1.05
N VAL A 46 9.84 -1.83 0.58
CA VAL A 46 8.45 -2.23 0.32
C VAL A 46 8.40 -3.22 -0.84
N ALA A 47 9.09 -2.93 -1.95
CA ALA A 47 9.12 -3.81 -3.10
C ALA A 47 9.74 -5.18 -2.77
N ILE A 48 10.85 -5.18 -2.00
CA ILE A 48 11.51 -6.41 -1.55
C ILE A 48 10.59 -7.21 -0.61
N SER A 49 9.89 -6.54 0.29
CA SER A 49 8.93 -7.19 1.19
C SER A 49 7.82 -7.89 0.43
N ILE A 50 7.24 -7.21 -0.56
CA ILE A 50 6.20 -7.78 -1.43
C ILE A 50 6.74 -9.01 -2.15
N ALA A 51 7.96 -8.94 -2.70
CA ALA A 51 8.59 -10.08 -3.37
C ALA A 51 8.76 -11.27 -2.41
N ILE A 52 9.27 -11.06 -1.19
CA ILE A 52 9.43 -12.10 -0.17
C ILE A 52 8.08 -12.75 0.16
N VAL A 53 7.04 -11.94 0.43
CA VAL A 53 5.71 -12.45 0.77
C VAL A 53 5.15 -13.28 -0.39
N ILE A 54 5.22 -12.78 -1.64
CA ILE A 54 4.77 -13.53 -2.82
C ILE A 54 5.51 -14.87 -2.92
N THR A 55 6.83 -14.89 -2.76
CA THR A 55 7.62 -16.13 -2.81
C THR A 55 7.16 -17.11 -1.72
N VAL A 56 6.93 -16.66 -0.50
CA VAL A 56 6.45 -17.52 0.60
C VAL A 56 5.05 -18.06 0.33
N LEU A 57 4.12 -17.24 -0.17
CA LEU A 57 2.76 -17.69 -0.48
C LEU A 57 2.77 -18.75 -1.61
N VAL A 58 3.53 -18.51 -2.67
CA VAL A 58 3.66 -19.46 -3.79
C VAL A 58 4.32 -20.76 -3.32
N ALA A 59 5.42 -20.68 -2.55
CA ALA A 59 6.13 -21.87 -2.08
C ALA A 59 5.32 -22.70 -1.07
N SER A 60 4.48 -22.07 -0.26
CA SER A 60 3.61 -22.74 0.71
C SER A 60 2.27 -23.20 0.12
N GLY A 61 1.91 -22.78 -1.09
CA GLY A 61 0.59 -23.00 -1.67
C GLY A 61 -0.53 -22.23 -0.96
N THR A 62 -0.21 -21.22 -0.16
CA THR A 62 -1.19 -20.44 0.59
C THR A 62 -1.90 -19.45 -0.33
N SER A 63 -3.23 -19.44 -0.32
CA SER A 63 -4.00 -18.48 -1.12
C SER A 63 -3.80 -17.05 -0.61
N TYR A 64 -3.82 -16.07 -1.52
CA TYR A 64 -3.76 -14.66 -1.14
C TYR A 64 -4.90 -14.25 -0.19
N ALA A 65 -6.10 -14.82 -0.36
CA ALA A 65 -7.24 -14.53 0.51
C ALA A 65 -6.96 -14.95 1.96
N THR A 66 -6.40 -16.14 2.16
CA THR A 66 -6.00 -16.64 3.49
C THR A 66 -4.94 -15.74 4.14
N TYR A 67 -3.94 -15.32 3.36
CA TYR A 67 -2.95 -14.34 3.83
C TYR A 67 -3.60 -13.00 4.19
N PHE A 68 -4.46 -12.47 3.33
CA PHE A 68 -5.11 -11.18 3.51
C PHE A 68 -5.98 -11.16 4.77
N ASP A 69 -6.70 -12.25 5.06
CA ASP A 69 -7.48 -12.40 6.28
C ASP A 69 -6.60 -12.38 7.53
N SER A 70 -5.44 -13.07 7.49
CA SER A 70 -4.47 -13.06 8.59
C SER A 70 -3.70 -11.74 8.76
N ALA A 71 -3.65 -10.90 7.73
CA ALA A 71 -2.97 -9.60 7.73
C ALA A 71 -3.93 -8.41 7.96
N ARG A 72 -5.21 -8.68 8.26
CA ARG A 72 -6.27 -7.67 8.36
C ARG A 72 -5.99 -6.57 9.39
N PHE A 73 -5.18 -6.86 10.42
CA PHE A 73 -4.78 -5.86 11.42
C PHE A 73 -3.98 -4.70 10.80
N ILE A 74 -3.01 -4.95 9.91
CA ILE A 74 -2.26 -3.87 9.23
C ILE A 74 -3.20 -3.08 8.31
N HIS A 75 -4.10 -3.77 7.60
CA HIS A 75 -5.07 -3.10 6.72
C HIS A 75 -6.02 -2.21 7.51
N PHE A 76 -6.45 -2.63 8.70
CA PHE A 76 -7.22 -1.80 9.61
C PHE A 76 -6.44 -0.55 10.04
N LEU A 77 -5.15 -0.72 10.40
CA LEU A 77 -4.27 0.39 10.79
C LEU A 77 -4.00 1.39 9.66
N LEU A 78 -4.24 1.03 8.40
CA LEU A 78 -4.09 1.93 7.26
C LEU A 78 -5.01 3.15 7.39
N GLY A 79 -6.23 2.98 7.90
CA GLY A 79 -7.15 4.10 8.14
C GLY A 79 -6.58 5.14 9.11
N PRO A 80 -6.26 4.77 10.37
CA PRO A 80 -5.61 5.65 11.32
C PRO A 80 -4.28 6.22 10.81
N ALA A 81 -3.47 5.44 10.10
CA ALA A 81 -2.22 5.91 9.52
C ALA A 81 -2.45 7.00 8.45
N THR A 82 -3.43 6.82 7.56
CA THR A 82 -3.81 7.83 6.56
C THR A 82 -4.32 9.12 7.22
N VAL A 83 -5.10 9.01 8.29
CA VAL A 83 -5.53 10.19 9.07
C VAL A 83 -4.34 10.86 9.76
N ALA A 84 -3.40 10.08 10.32
CA ALA A 84 -2.19 10.62 10.93
C ALA A 84 -1.32 11.36 9.91
N LEU A 85 -1.26 10.89 8.65
CA LEU A 85 -0.59 11.59 7.55
C LEU A 85 -1.28 12.91 7.16
N ALA A 86 -2.57 13.09 7.47
CA ALA A 86 -3.26 14.36 7.25
C ALA A 86 -2.85 15.44 8.27
N ILE A 87 -2.35 15.05 9.46
CA ILE A 87 -1.91 16.00 10.50
C ILE A 87 -0.81 16.95 10.02
N PRO A 88 0.34 16.48 9.46
CA PRO A 88 1.38 17.39 8.96
C PRO A 88 0.88 18.27 7.81
N LEU A 89 -0.08 17.78 7.01
CA LEU A 89 -0.69 18.56 5.94
C LEU A 89 -1.56 19.69 6.50
N TYR A 90 -2.35 19.40 7.52
CA TYR A 90 -3.16 20.39 8.24
C TYR A 90 -2.30 21.45 8.93
N GLN A 91 -1.17 21.06 9.53
CA GLN A 91 -0.21 22.01 10.10
C GLN A 91 0.36 22.99 9.06
N GLN A 92 0.31 22.65 7.77
CA GLN A 92 0.75 23.51 6.67
C GLN A 92 -0.39 24.07 5.82
N ILE A 93 -1.61 24.12 6.37
CA ILE A 93 -2.82 24.49 5.60
C ILE A 93 -2.73 25.87 4.94
N GLU A 94 -2.05 26.84 5.56
CA GLU A 94 -1.89 28.18 4.98
C GLU A 94 -0.98 28.18 3.74
N LYS A 95 0.04 27.32 3.70
CA LYS A 95 0.87 27.11 2.49
C LYS A 95 0.07 26.43 1.39
N LEU A 96 -0.76 25.45 1.76
CA LEU A 96 -1.65 24.76 0.83
C LEU A 96 -2.66 25.74 0.21
N LYS A 97 -3.32 26.57 1.03
CA LYS A 97 -4.25 27.60 0.56
C LYS A 97 -3.57 28.60 -0.36
N ARG A 98 -2.34 29.02 -0.07
CA ARG A 98 -1.62 29.95 -0.95
C ARG A 98 -1.30 29.35 -2.32
N ASN A 99 -1.05 28.04 -2.38
CA ASN A 99 -0.64 27.31 -3.59
C ASN A 99 -1.74 26.39 -4.14
N TRP A 100 -2.99 26.57 -3.74
CA TRP A 100 -4.07 25.61 -4.01
C TRP A 100 -4.27 25.34 -5.50
N PHE A 101 -4.14 26.38 -6.34
CA PHE A 101 -4.31 26.27 -7.78
C PHE A 101 -3.18 25.44 -8.41
N ALA A 102 -1.93 25.69 -8.01
CA ALA A 102 -0.77 24.92 -8.47
C ALA A 102 -0.86 23.45 -8.03
N LEU A 103 -1.29 23.19 -6.79
CA LEU A 103 -1.52 21.84 -6.30
C LEU A 103 -2.62 21.15 -7.11
N LEU A 104 -3.81 21.74 -7.21
CA LEU A 104 -4.95 21.15 -7.90
C LEU A 104 -4.64 20.84 -9.37
N SER A 105 -4.04 21.79 -10.08
CA SER A 105 -3.63 21.58 -11.48
C SER A 105 -2.57 20.49 -11.61
N ALA A 106 -1.55 20.48 -10.75
CA ALA A 106 -0.53 19.44 -10.75
C ALA A 106 -1.11 18.04 -10.48
N THR A 107 -2.02 17.90 -9.51
CA THR A 107 -2.65 16.59 -9.24
C THR A 107 -3.59 16.16 -10.36
N LEU A 108 -4.39 17.07 -10.94
CA LEU A 108 -5.29 16.72 -12.04
C LEU A 108 -4.52 16.27 -13.29
N VAL A 109 -3.49 17.03 -13.67
CA VAL A 109 -2.65 16.69 -14.82
C VAL A 109 -1.86 15.41 -14.55
N GLY A 110 -1.25 15.31 -13.36
CA GLY A 110 -0.48 14.14 -12.94
C GLY A 110 -1.32 12.86 -12.89
N ALA A 111 -2.50 12.91 -12.26
CA ALA A 111 -3.42 11.77 -12.18
C ALA A 111 -3.91 11.35 -13.57
N SER A 112 -4.32 12.31 -14.41
CA SER A 112 -4.75 12.02 -15.78
C SER A 112 -3.63 11.39 -16.61
N ALA A 113 -2.41 11.93 -16.50
CA ALA A 113 -1.24 11.38 -17.17
C ALA A 113 -0.90 9.97 -16.66
N ALA A 114 -0.93 9.74 -15.35
CA ALA A 114 -0.66 8.44 -14.74
C ALA A 114 -1.67 7.38 -15.21
N ILE A 115 -2.96 7.71 -15.24
CA ILE A 115 -4.03 6.84 -15.76
C ILE A 115 -3.78 6.53 -17.24
N ALA A 116 -3.55 7.56 -18.07
CA ALA A 116 -3.34 7.40 -19.50
C ALA A 116 -2.11 6.53 -19.81
N VAL A 117 -0.99 6.78 -19.11
CA VAL A 117 0.25 6.01 -19.26
C VAL A 117 0.06 4.56 -18.79
N ALA A 118 -0.57 4.34 -17.64
CA ALA A 118 -0.79 2.98 -17.11
C ALA A 118 -1.68 2.15 -18.04
N MET A 119 -2.82 2.71 -18.47
CA MET A 119 -3.73 2.04 -19.40
C MET A 119 -3.10 1.84 -20.78
N GLY A 120 -2.40 2.85 -21.30
CA GLY A 120 -1.71 2.78 -22.58
C GLY A 120 -0.61 1.72 -22.58
N ALA A 121 0.21 1.66 -21.53
CA ALA A 121 1.23 0.62 -21.35
C ALA A 121 0.59 -0.77 -21.26
N GLY A 122 -0.49 -0.92 -20.49
CA GLY A 122 -1.24 -2.18 -20.41
C GLY A 122 -1.77 -2.63 -21.76
N TRP A 123 -2.32 -1.71 -22.56
CA TRP A 123 -2.80 -2.00 -23.91
C TRP A 123 -1.67 -2.40 -24.86
N LEU A 124 -0.55 -1.65 -24.87
CA LEU A 124 0.63 -1.93 -25.71
C LEU A 124 1.26 -3.30 -25.38
N LEU A 125 1.22 -3.70 -24.11
CA LEU A 125 1.73 -4.99 -23.64
C LEU A 125 0.72 -6.14 -23.83
N GLY A 126 -0.46 -5.89 -24.40
CA GLY A 126 -1.47 -6.90 -24.67
C GLY A 126 -2.24 -7.39 -23.42
N ALA A 127 -2.35 -6.55 -22.38
CA ALA A 127 -3.09 -6.90 -21.18
C ALA A 127 -4.60 -7.08 -21.45
N SER A 128 -5.25 -7.93 -20.66
CA SER A 128 -6.69 -8.18 -20.79
C SER A 128 -7.50 -6.91 -20.53
N ARG A 129 -8.70 -6.80 -21.11
CA ARG A 129 -9.60 -5.66 -20.87
C ARG A 129 -9.92 -5.48 -19.38
N ALA A 130 -10.08 -6.57 -18.63
CA ALA A 130 -10.29 -6.54 -17.18
C ALA A 130 -9.09 -5.94 -16.44
N THR A 131 -7.87 -6.32 -16.84
CA THR A 131 -6.62 -5.78 -16.29
C THR A 131 -6.47 -4.29 -16.62
N ILE A 132 -6.74 -3.88 -17.87
CA ILE A 132 -6.63 -2.47 -18.27
C ILE A 132 -7.62 -1.60 -17.48
N MET A 133 -8.87 -2.06 -17.30
CA MET A 133 -9.87 -1.33 -16.53
C MET A 133 -9.51 -1.23 -15.03
N SER A 134 -8.83 -2.23 -14.46
CA SER A 134 -8.40 -2.17 -13.06
C SER A 134 -7.18 -1.26 -12.83
N LEU A 135 -6.43 -0.91 -13.88
CA LEU A 135 -5.31 0.03 -13.79
C LEU A 135 -5.77 1.48 -13.55
N ALA A 136 -6.94 1.87 -14.07
CA ALA A 136 -7.44 3.24 -13.95
C ALA A 136 -7.60 3.71 -12.49
N PRO A 137 -8.32 2.99 -11.60
CA PRO A 137 -8.43 3.39 -10.19
C PRO A 137 -7.15 3.13 -9.37
N LYS A 138 -6.18 2.36 -9.89
CA LYS A 138 -4.92 2.05 -9.20
C LYS A 138 -3.83 3.11 -9.44
N ALA A 139 -3.89 3.84 -10.54
CA ALA A 139 -2.83 4.74 -10.98
C ALA A 139 -2.73 6.06 -10.19
N VAL A 140 -3.63 6.29 -9.23
CA VAL A 140 -3.75 7.53 -8.44
C VAL A 140 -3.69 7.21 -6.95
#